data_AF-A0A7C6AHJ0-F1
#
_entry.id   AF-A0A7C6AHJ0-F1
#
_cell.length_a   1.000
_cell.length_b   1.000
_cell.length_c   1.000
_cell.angle_alpha   90.00
_cell.angle_beta   90.00
_cell.angle_gamma   90.00
#
_symmetry.space_group_name_H-M   'P 1'
#
loop_
_entity.id
_entity.type
_entity.pdbx_description
1 polymer ?
#
loop_
_entity_poly.entity_id
_entity_poly.type
_entity_poly.pdbx_seq_one_letter_code
_entity_poly.pdbx_strand_id
1 'polypeptide(L)' 'MSSKAKAEKKLPKIVYTIYSPEYFGYKEIGTTWAYTPEQVIGRTLWVSLYT' A
#
# COMPACT_ATOMS: atom_id res chain seq x y z
N MET A 1 -23.39 -31.75 7.67
CA MET A 1 -23.69 -30.43 7.05
C MET A 1 -22.42 -29.61 7.03
N SER A 2 -21.71 -29.59 5.90
CA SER A 2 -20.45 -28.86 5.76
C SER A 2 -20.76 -27.37 5.61
N SER A 3 -20.45 -26.57 6.64
CA SER A 3 -20.52 -25.11 6.56
C SER A 3 -19.35 -24.61 5.73
N LYS A 4 -19.52 -24.56 4.40
CA LYS A 4 -18.69 -23.69 3.57
C LYS A 4 -18.99 -22.26 4.02
N ALA A 5 -18.16 -21.73 4.92
CA ALA A 5 -18.15 -20.31 5.22
C ALA A 5 -18.10 -19.59 3.86
N LYS A 6 -19.16 -18.86 3.53
CA LYS A 6 -19.17 -17.97 2.36
C LYS A 6 -17.89 -17.16 2.50
N ALA A 7 -16.94 -17.34 1.59
CA ALA A 7 -15.74 -16.52 1.56
C ALA A 7 -16.24 -15.08 1.47
N GLU A 8 -16.19 -14.36 2.59
CA GLU A 8 -16.52 -12.94 2.63
C GLU A 8 -15.69 -12.31 1.52
N LYS A 9 -16.39 -11.72 0.55
CA LYS A 9 -15.78 -11.17 -0.66
C LYS A 9 -14.90 -10.02 -0.19
N LYS A 10 -13.62 -10.30 0.08
CA LYS A 10 -12.66 -9.28 0.50
C LYS A 10 -12.71 -8.19 -0.56
N LEU A 11 -12.94 -6.95 -0.13
CA LEU A 11 -12.95 -5.78 -1.01
C LEU A 11 -11.69 -5.80 -1.88
N PRO A 12 -11.71 -5.32 -3.13
CA PRO A 12 -10.49 -5.24 -3.92
C PRO A 12 -9.48 -4.33 -3.22
N LYS A 13 -8.19 -4.70 -3.27
CA LYS A 13 -7.13 -3.82 -2.79
C LYS A 13 -6.98 -2.63 -3.73
N ILE A 14 -6.81 -1.45 -3.15
CA ILE A 14 -6.56 -0.19 -3.86
C ILE A 14 -5.04 0.02 -3.93
N VAL A 15 -4.57 0.56 -5.05
CA VAL A 15 -3.18 0.95 -5.26
C VAL A 15 -3.00 2.40 -4.82
N TYR A 16 -2.00 2.63 -3.98
CA TYR A 16 -1.61 3.94 -3.45
C TYR A 16 -0.22 4.28 -3.96
N THR A 17 -0.06 5.46 -4.54
CA THR A 17 1.24 6.01 -4.92
C THR A 17 1.87 6.69 -3.71
N ILE A 18 3.15 6.39 -3.48
CA ILE A 18 3.95 6.96 -2.40
C ILE A 18 4.81 8.06 -2.99
N TYR A 19 4.64 9.27 -2.46
CA TYR A 19 5.45 10.43 -2.83
C TYR A 19 6.53 10.69 -1.79
N SER A 20 7.67 11.20 -2.24
CA SER A 20 8.74 11.65 -1.37
C SER A 20 8.50 13.08 -0.88
N PRO A 21 9.09 13.45 0.26
CA PRO A 21 9.19 14.85 0.69
C PRO A 21 10.03 15.69 -0.28
N GLU A 22 9.82 17.00 -0.28
CA GLU A 22 10.48 17.95 -1.20
C GLU A 22 12.02 17.88 -1.17
N TYR A 23 12.61 17.57 -0.02
CA TYR A 23 14.06 17.49 0.16
C TYR A 23 14.69 16.20 -0.39
N PHE A 24 13.89 15.18 -0.77
CA PHE A 24 14.39 13.89 -1.22
C PHE A 24 14.65 13.84 -2.75
N GLY A 25 14.36 14.92 -3.48
CA GLY A 25 14.66 15.11 -4.91
C GLY A 25 13.81 14.27 -5.88
N TYR A 26 13.44 13.05 -5.51
CA TYR A 26 12.47 12.24 -6.23
C TYR A 26 11.06 12.67 -5.88
N LYS A 27 10.13 12.60 -6.85
CA LYS A 27 8.72 12.90 -6.59
C LYS A 27 7.94 11.65 -6.19
N GLU A 28 8.11 10.56 -6.93
CA GLU A 28 7.42 9.28 -6.70
C GLU A 28 8.43 8.22 -6.28
N ILE A 29 8.17 7.58 -5.13
CA ILE A 29 8.99 6.51 -4.57
C ILE A 29 8.54 5.15 -5.11
N GLY A 30 7.23 4.95 -5.27
CA GLY A 30 6.67 3.70 -5.76
C GLY A 30 5.20 3.54 -5.37
N THR A 31 4.70 2.31 -5.41
CA THR A 31 3.29 2.00 -5.13
C THR A 31 3.13 0.93 -4.07
N THR A 32 2.02 0.99 -3.33
CA THR A 32 1.63 -0.04 -2.35
C THR A 32 0.15 -0.31 -2.41
N TRP A 33 -0.25 -1.52 -2.01
CA TRP A 33 -1.64 -1.94 -1.95
C TRP A 33 -2.19 -1.94 -0.51
N ALA A 34 -3.45 -1.53 -0.34
CA ALA A 34 -4.19 -1.65 0.90
C ALA A 34 -5.70 -1.68 0.63
N TYR A 35 -6.50 -2.12 1.60
CA TYR A 35 -7.96 -2.08 1.47
C TYR A 35 -8.52 -0.70 1.82
N THR A 36 -7.89 -0.02 2.78
CA THR A 36 -8.27 1.31 3.24
C THR A 36 -7.00 2.15 3.44
N PRO A 37 -7.09 3.50 3.37
CA PRO A 37 -5.92 4.37 3.49
C PRO A 37 -5.26 4.32 4.87
N GLU A 38 -6.01 4.03 5.93
CA GLU A 38 -5.49 3.95 7.31
C GLU A 38 -4.46 2.83 7.46
N GLN A 39 -4.57 1.77 6.66
CA GLN A 39 -3.61 0.64 6.67
C GLN A 39 -2.25 0.99 6.04
N VAL A 40 -2.15 2.12 5.34
CA VAL A 40 -0.92 2.62 4.72
C VAL A 40 -0.12 3.48 5.70
N ILE A 41 -0.81 4.13 6.65
CA ILE A 41 -0.22 5.01 7.66
C ILE A 41 0.68 4.18 8.60
N GLY A 42 1.90 4.68 8.84
CA GLY A 42 2.88 4.03 9.72
C GLY A 42 3.71 2.92 9.06
N ARG A 43 3.53 2.65 7.76
CA ARG A 43 4.46 1.77 7.03
C ARG A 43 5.83 2.45 6.88
N THR A 44 6.89 1.66 7.05
CA THR A 44 8.26 2.09 6.79
C THR A 44 8.72 1.57 5.44
N LEU A 45 9.41 2.42 4.68
CA LEU A 45 9.95 2.09 3.36
C LEU A 45 11.47 2.20 3.40
N TRP A 46 12.15 1.23 2.80
CA TRP A 46 13.59 1.23 2.62
C TRP A 46 13.86 1.38 1.13
N VAL A 47 14.53 2.44 0.75
CA VAL A 47 14.84 2.75 -0.65
C VAL A 47 16.30 3.18 -0.78
N SER A 48 16.91 2.88 -1.91
CA SER A 48 18.23 3.38 -2.27
C SER A 48 18.15 4.83 -2.75
N LEU A 49 19.23 5.59 -2.60
CA LEU A 49 19.34 6.95 -3.14
C LEU A 49 19.52 6.97 -4.67
N TYR A 50 19.88 5.82 -5.25
CA TYR A 50 20.15 5.65 -6.67
C TYR A 50 19.39 4.43 -7.18
N THR A 51 19.05 4.46 -8.47
CA THR A 51 18.47 3.33 -9.21
C THR A 51 19.52 2.34 -9.66
#